data_AF-A0A4Y9QJM4-F1
#
_entry.id   AF-A0A4Y9QJM4-F1
#
_cell.length_a   1.000
_cell.length_b   1.000
_cell.length_c   1.000
_cell.angle_alpha   90.00
_cell.angle_beta   90.00
_cell.angle_gamma   90.00
#
_symmetry.space_group_name_H-M   'P 1'
#
loop_
_entity.id
_entity.type
_entity.pdbx_description
1 polymer ?
#
loop_
_entity_poly.entity_id
_entity_poly.type
_entity_poly.pdbx_seq_one_letter_code
_entity_poly.pdbx_strand_id
1 'polypeptide(L)'
;MIKSFLSFLLPLTFLLFPVEKTFFAEYIYVDGLAFRQQGLKSIFDKYGPIQRSDTNYECGFHSNEEQGKIYYQLIYDQVTWIGNTEEGYIPELVVFDPEGEIKWTYFQEIEFSGKSAQNEVENFMEKKAEPIQIYGRDEEGLYSLGGRFTNADDGFFFLFKNGKLIEFHYWSPC
;
A
#
# COMPACT_ATOMS: atom_id res chain seq x y z
N MET A 1 -18.41 65.50 -16.73
CA MET A 1 -17.36 64.51 -17.04
C MET A 1 -17.42 63.41 -16.00
N ILE A 2 -18.04 62.27 -16.31
CA ILE A 2 -18.06 61.10 -15.42
C ILE A 2 -17.14 60.07 -16.09
N LYS A 3 -15.97 59.81 -15.47
CA LYS A 3 -15.06 58.76 -15.92
C LYS A 3 -15.62 57.43 -15.43
N SER A 4 -16.13 56.62 -16.36
CA SER A 4 -16.52 55.25 -16.09
C SER A 4 -15.25 54.40 -15.91
N PHE A 5 -15.01 53.90 -14.69
CA PHE A 5 -13.97 52.92 -14.42
C PHE A 5 -14.54 51.54 -14.72
N LEU A 6 -14.16 50.96 -15.85
CA LEU A 6 -14.50 49.59 -16.21
C LEU A 6 -13.61 48.64 -15.38
N SER A 7 -14.15 48.10 -14.30
CA SER A 7 -13.47 47.08 -13.49
C SER A 7 -13.56 45.74 -14.21
N PHE A 8 -12.45 45.30 -14.83
CA PHE A 8 -12.29 43.92 -15.30
C PHE A 8 -12.09 43.01 -14.09
N LEU A 9 -13.17 42.40 -13.61
CA LEU A 9 -13.11 41.24 -12.71
C LEU A 9 -12.65 40.03 -13.53
N LEU A 10 -11.35 39.71 -13.49
CA LEU A 10 -10.89 38.39 -13.91
C LEU A 10 -11.45 37.35 -12.93
N PRO A 11 -12.17 36.30 -13.38
CA PRO A 11 -12.54 35.22 -12.49
C PRO A 11 -11.26 34.48 -12.11
N LEU A 12 -10.92 34.55 -10.82
CA LEU A 12 -9.88 33.74 -10.21
C LEU A 12 -10.39 32.30 -10.18
N THR A 13 -10.26 31.57 -11.28
CA THR A 13 -10.48 30.13 -11.30
C THR A 13 -9.35 29.48 -10.51
N PHE A 14 -9.58 29.31 -9.20
CA PHE A 14 -8.83 28.39 -8.38
C PHE A 14 -8.91 27.01 -9.04
N LEU A 15 -7.82 26.58 -9.67
CA LEU A 15 -7.62 25.20 -10.08
C LEU A 15 -7.57 24.37 -8.79
N LEU A 16 -8.73 23.85 -8.38
CA LEU A 16 -8.80 22.82 -7.36
C LEU A 16 -8.23 21.54 -7.99
N PHE A 17 -6.92 21.34 -7.83
CA PHE A 17 -6.36 20.03 -8.07
C PHE A 17 -6.99 19.05 -7.06
N PRO A 18 -7.53 17.90 -7.51
CA PRO A 18 -8.04 16.90 -6.59
C PRO A 18 -6.89 16.48 -5.67
N VAL A 19 -7.08 16.67 -4.36
CA VAL A 19 -6.17 16.14 -3.35
C VAL A 19 -6.30 14.63 -3.39
N GLU A 20 -5.20 13.93 -3.67
CA GLU A 20 -5.18 12.48 -3.65
C GLU A 20 -5.56 11.98 -2.25
N LYS A 21 -6.45 10.98 -2.18
CA LYS A 21 -6.84 10.35 -0.94
C LYS A 21 -5.64 9.63 -0.32
N THR A 22 -5.37 9.95 0.94
CA THR A 22 -4.29 9.32 1.72
C THR A 22 -4.84 8.44 2.84
N PHE A 23 -3.99 7.54 3.35
CA PHE A 23 -4.35 6.54 4.34
C PHE A 23 -3.44 6.63 5.56
N PHE A 24 -4.00 6.57 6.76
CA PHE A 24 -3.21 6.47 7.98
C PHE A 24 -2.85 5.00 8.22
N ALA A 25 -1.55 4.69 8.22
CA ALA A 25 -1.07 3.32 8.34
C ALA A 25 -1.49 2.67 9.67
N GLU A 26 -1.68 3.44 10.75
CA GLU A 26 -2.14 2.90 12.05
C GLU A 26 -3.55 2.32 12.03
N TYR A 27 -4.36 2.64 11.02
CA TYR A 27 -5.72 2.10 10.86
C TYR A 27 -5.79 0.95 9.86
N ILE A 28 -4.66 0.54 9.30
CA ILE A 28 -4.57 -0.62 8.42
C ILE A 28 -4.28 -1.87 9.25
N TYR A 29 -4.96 -2.96 8.91
CA TYR A 29 -4.67 -4.28 9.44
C TYR A 29 -4.55 -5.29 8.29
N VAL A 30 -3.64 -6.24 8.45
CA VAL A 30 -3.44 -7.37 7.53
C VAL A 30 -3.62 -8.66 8.33
N ASP A 31 -4.61 -9.44 7.92
CA ASP A 31 -4.99 -10.71 8.55
C ASP A 31 -5.21 -10.58 10.07
N GLY A 32 -5.83 -9.46 10.47
CA GLY A 32 -6.14 -9.12 11.84
C GLY A 32 -4.97 -8.54 12.65
N LEU A 33 -3.77 -8.44 12.10
CA LEU A 33 -2.62 -7.79 12.72
C LEU A 33 -2.52 -6.34 12.26
N ALA A 34 -2.26 -5.39 13.18
CA ALA A 34 -2.01 -4.00 12.81
C ALA A 34 -0.87 -3.89 11.77
N PHE A 35 -0.92 -2.88 10.90
CA PHE A 35 0.07 -2.74 9.82
C PHE A 35 1.51 -2.70 10.34
N ARG A 36 1.76 -2.03 11.47
CA ARG A 36 3.07 -2.04 12.14
C ARG A 36 3.03 -2.92 13.38
N GLN A 37 3.93 -3.90 13.42
CA GLN A 37 4.14 -4.80 14.55
C GLN A 37 5.41 -4.43 15.31
N GLN A 38 5.27 -4.18 16.61
CA GLN A 38 6.40 -3.95 17.51
C GLN A 38 6.95 -5.30 17.97
N GLY A 39 7.97 -5.79 17.24
CA GLY A 39 8.57 -7.10 17.46
C GLY A 39 7.81 -8.24 16.78
N LEU A 40 8.16 -9.48 17.15
CA LEU A 40 7.80 -10.69 16.39
C LEU A 40 6.67 -11.50 17.01
N LYS A 41 6.29 -11.23 18.27
CA LYS A 41 5.43 -12.13 19.03
C LYS A 41 4.09 -12.38 18.34
N SER A 42 3.38 -11.33 17.97
CA SER A 42 2.08 -11.40 17.29
C SER A 42 2.17 -12.08 15.92
N ILE A 43 3.21 -11.79 15.15
CA ILE A 43 3.48 -12.44 13.86
C ILE A 43 3.69 -13.95 14.06
N PHE A 44 4.51 -14.33 15.03
CA PHE A 44 4.79 -15.74 15.32
C PHE A 44 3.61 -16.48 15.94
N ASP A 45 2.82 -15.84 16.77
CA ASP A 45 1.59 -16.43 17.31
C ASP A 45 0.58 -16.71 16.18
N LYS A 46 0.58 -15.89 15.12
CA LYS A 46 -0.34 -16.02 13.98
C LYS A 46 0.14 -17.02 12.93
N TYR A 47 1.39 -16.93 12.51
CA TYR A 47 1.92 -17.69 11.36
C TYR A 47 2.96 -18.75 11.73
N GLY A 48 3.36 -18.82 13.00
CA GLY A 48 4.46 -19.66 13.47
C GLY A 48 5.83 -19.00 13.33
N PRO A 49 6.86 -19.54 13.99
CA PRO A 49 8.23 -19.03 13.89
C PRO A 49 8.85 -19.38 12.54
N ILE A 50 9.65 -18.46 11.99
CA ILE A 50 10.43 -18.69 10.76
C ILE A 50 11.83 -18.08 10.87
N GLN A 51 12.75 -18.57 10.03
CA GLN A 51 14.06 -17.97 9.87
C GLN A 51 13.94 -16.61 9.18
N ARG A 52 14.75 -15.66 9.64
CA ARG A 52 14.90 -14.34 9.00
C ARG A 52 15.79 -14.46 7.77
N SER A 53 15.39 -13.84 6.67
CA SER A 53 16.27 -13.57 5.54
C SER A 53 16.66 -12.10 5.51
N ASP A 54 17.85 -11.81 5.00
CA ASP A 54 18.24 -10.42 4.75
C ASP A 54 17.37 -9.85 3.62
N THR A 55 17.06 -8.55 3.72
CA THR A 55 16.44 -7.78 2.63
C THR A 55 17.37 -7.71 1.43
N ASN A 56 16.80 -7.77 0.23
CA ASN A 56 17.49 -7.58 -1.05
C ASN A 56 17.20 -6.20 -1.68
N TYR A 57 16.66 -5.25 -0.91
CA TYR A 57 16.43 -3.89 -1.39
C TYR A 57 17.75 -3.18 -1.66
N GLU A 58 17.95 -2.75 -2.91
CA GLU A 58 19.09 -1.91 -3.30
C GLU A 58 18.95 -0.48 -2.73
N CYS A 59 17.72 0.03 -2.64
CA CYS A 59 17.43 1.38 -2.15
C CYS A 59 16.08 1.47 -1.40
N GLY A 60 15.83 2.61 -0.77
CA GLY A 60 14.59 2.91 -0.05
C GLY A 60 14.65 2.59 1.45
N PHE A 61 13.49 2.61 2.12
CA PHE A 61 13.43 2.65 3.59
C PHE A 61 13.88 1.37 4.28
N HIS A 62 13.92 0.25 3.54
CA HIS A 62 14.37 -1.04 4.04
C HIS A 62 15.60 -1.57 3.28
N SER A 63 16.39 -0.69 2.65
CA SER A 63 17.72 -1.03 2.11
C SER A 63 18.75 -1.04 3.23
N ASN A 64 19.40 -2.20 3.45
CA ASN A 64 20.41 -2.33 4.51
C ASN A 64 21.62 -1.41 4.26
N GLU A 65 22.07 -1.34 3.01
CA GLU A 65 23.26 -0.59 2.62
C GLU A 65 23.02 0.92 2.70
N GLU A 66 21.89 1.39 2.17
CA GLU A 66 21.57 2.82 2.13
C GLU A 66 21.27 3.38 3.53
N GLN A 67 20.52 2.63 4.34
CA GLN A 67 20.11 3.08 5.67
C GLN A 67 21.17 2.85 6.75
N GLY A 68 22.21 2.04 6.46
CA GLY A 68 23.23 1.65 7.44
C GLY A 68 22.65 0.85 8.62
N LYS A 69 21.55 0.12 8.39
CA LYS A 69 20.80 -0.69 9.37
C LYS A 69 20.59 -2.10 8.83
N ILE A 70 20.18 -3.02 9.70
CA ILE A 70 19.85 -4.40 9.30
C ILE A 70 18.35 -4.63 9.46
N TYR A 71 17.68 -4.71 8.32
CA TYR A 71 16.32 -5.16 8.14
C TYR A 71 16.29 -6.63 7.72
N TYR A 72 15.18 -7.28 8.03
CA TYR A 72 14.94 -8.68 7.75
C TYR A 72 13.57 -8.87 7.11
N GLN A 73 13.45 -9.91 6.30
CA GLN A 73 12.19 -10.45 5.83
C GLN A 73 11.80 -11.71 6.61
N LEU A 74 10.50 -11.87 6.83
CA LEU A 74 9.84 -13.08 7.34
C LEU A 74 8.84 -13.53 6.27
N ILE A 75 9.18 -14.58 5.54
CA ILE A 75 8.46 -14.99 4.34
C ILE A 75 7.53 -16.15 4.66
N TYR A 76 6.24 -15.88 4.77
CA TYR A 76 5.19 -16.90 4.89
C TYR A 76 4.46 -17.07 3.55
N ASP A 77 3.66 -18.13 3.42
CA ASP A 77 2.98 -18.48 2.16
C ASP A 77 2.14 -17.32 1.58
N GLN A 78 1.49 -16.53 2.44
CA GLN A 78 0.60 -15.45 2.01
C GLN A 78 1.04 -14.04 2.44
N VAL A 79 2.03 -13.91 3.32
CA VAL A 79 2.48 -12.61 3.82
C VAL A 79 3.99 -12.60 4.00
N THR A 80 4.65 -11.61 3.41
CA THR A 80 6.03 -11.27 3.73
C THR A 80 6.03 -10.05 4.64
N TRP A 81 6.64 -10.18 5.82
CA TRP A 81 6.89 -9.05 6.71
C TRP A 81 8.32 -8.56 6.53
N ILE A 82 8.52 -7.25 6.49
CA ILE A 82 9.85 -6.62 6.44
C ILE A 82 10.03 -5.68 7.62
N GLY A 83 11.22 -5.64 8.21
CA GLY A 83 11.51 -4.73 9.30
C GLY A 83 12.65 -5.15 10.21
N ASN A 84 12.73 -4.51 11.36
CA ASN A 84 13.71 -4.85 12.40
C ASN A 84 13.12 -4.64 13.80
N THR A 85 13.90 -4.92 14.84
CA THR A 85 13.44 -4.80 16.23
C THR A 85 13.29 -3.37 16.73
N GLU A 86 13.93 -2.40 16.08
CA GLU A 86 13.93 -0.98 16.49
C GLU A 86 12.76 -0.22 15.88
N GLU A 87 12.45 -0.50 14.61
CA GLU A 87 11.43 0.22 13.82
C GLU A 87 10.13 -0.59 13.67
N GLY A 88 10.17 -1.87 14.07
CA GLY A 88 9.09 -2.81 13.91
C GLY A 88 9.07 -3.45 12.53
N TYR A 89 8.04 -4.26 12.30
CA TYR A 89 7.80 -4.99 11.05
C TYR A 89 6.49 -4.52 10.41
N ILE A 90 6.48 -4.41 9.09
CA ILE A 90 5.30 -4.09 8.28
C ILE A 90 5.10 -5.16 7.20
N PRO A 91 3.88 -5.37 6.68
CA PRO A 91 3.67 -6.27 5.56
C PRO A 91 4.23 -5.63 4.29
N GLU A 92 5.22 -6.28 3.70
CA GLU A 92 5.83 -5.93 2.43
C GLU A 92 4.96 -6.42 1.27
N LEU A 93 4.56 -7.68 1.34
CA LEU A 93 3.75 -8.37 0.35
C LEU A 93 2.64 -9.12 1.07
N VAL A 94 1.43 -9.03 0.53
CA VAL A 94 0.29 -9.88 0.89
C VAL A 94 -0.25 -10.51 -0.37
N VAL A 95 -0.39 -11.82 -0.39
CA VAL A 95 -1.01 -12.60 -1.47
C VAL A 95 -2.40 -13.02 -1.00
N PHE A 96 -3.43 -12.54 -1.70
CA PHE A 96 -4.82 -12.82 -1.38
C PHE A 96 -5.27 -14.13 -2.03
N ASP A 97 -5.85 -15.02 -1.24
CA ASP A 97 -6.46 -16.24 -1.74
C ASP A 97 -7.89 -15.99 -2.27
N PRO A 98 -8.34 -16.74 -3.30
CA PRO A 98 -9.70 -16.64 -3.82
C PRO A 98 -10.79 -16.93 -2.80
N GLU A 99 -10.48 -17.71 -1.77
CA GLU A 99 -11.37 -18.05 -0.66
C GLU A 99 -11.59 -16.86 0.31
N GLY A 100 -10.76 -15.83 0.24
CA GLY A 100 -10.84 -14.61 1.03
C GLY A 100 -10.49 -14.80 2.51
N GLU A 101 -9.62 -15.76 2.82
CA GLU A 101 -9.13 -16.01 4.17
C GLU A 101 -8.21 -14.87 4.64
N ILE A 102 -7.28 -14.43 3.79
CA ILE A 102 -6.44 -13.26 4.06
C ILE A 102 -7.18 -11.96 3.72
N LYS A 103 -7.10 -11.01 4.65
CA LYS A 103 -7.85 -9.75 4.59
C LYS A 103 -6.95 -8.56 4.85
N TRP A 104 -7.13 -7.52 4.05
CA TRP A 104 -6.65 -6.18 4.33
C TRP A 104 -7.84 -5.36 4.81
N THR A 105 -7.71 -4.65 5.94
CA THR A 105 -8.79 -3.81 6.44
C THR A 105 -8.32 -2.40 6.76
N TYR A 106 -9.25 -1.45 6.67
CA TYR A 106 -9.05 -0.05 7.04
C TYR A 106 -10.13 0.41 8.01
N PHE A 107 -9.71 0.98 9.15
CA PHE A 107 -10.59 1.29 10.30
C PHE A 107 -11.43 0.10 10.80
N GLN A 108 -11.08 -1.14 10.43
CA GLN A 108 -11.88 -2.35 10.67
C GLN A 108 -13.30 -2.32 10.07
N GLU A 109 -13.63 -1.32 9.24
CA GLU A 109 -14.94 -1.17 8.59
C GLU A 109 -14.89 -1.57 7.11
N ILE A 110 -13.76 -1.25 6.46
CA ILE A 110 -13.50 -1.62 5.07
C ILE A 110 -12.66 -2.87 5.07
N GLU A 111 -13.06 -3.86 4.28
CA GLU A 111 -12.37 -5.14 4.15
C GLU A 111 -12.18 -5.49 2.67
N PHE A 112 -10.94 -5.80 2.32
CA PHE A 112 -10.57 -6.34 1.02
C PHE A 112 -9.91 -7.71 1.17
N SER A 113 -10.24 -8.61 0.25
CA SER A 113 -9.68 -9.97 0.17
C SER A 113 -9.66 -10.41 -1.30
N GLY A 114 -9.24 -11.65 -1.59
CA GLY A 114 -9.24 -12.16 -2.97
C GLY A 114 -10.65 -12.28 -3.59
N LYS A 115 -11.70 -12.16 -2.78
CA LYS A 115 -13.09 -12.06 -3.25
C LYS A 115 -13.43 -10.67 -3.79
N SER A 116 -12.72 -9.64 -3.34
CA SER A 116 -13.00 -8.24 -3.69
C SER A 116 -12.79 -8.01 -5.18
N ALA A 117 -13.75 -7.30 -5.78
CA ALA A 117 -13.67 -6.89 -7.17
C ALA A 117 -12.86 -5.59 -7.29
N GLN A 118 -12.15 -5.43 -8.41
CA GLN A 118 -11.35 -4.24 -8.70
C GLN A 118 -12.16 -2.95 -8.54
N ASN A 119 -13.39 -2.92 -9.04
CA ASN A 119 -14.26 -1.74 -8.94
C ASN A 119 -14.63 -1.37 -7.51
N GLU A 120 -14.72 -2.33 -6.58
CA GLU A 120 -14.98 -2.07 -5.17
C GLU A 120 -13.81 -1.31 -4.55
N VAL A 121 -12.58 -1.76 -4.83
CA VAL A 121 -11.36 -1.10 -4.34
C VAL A 121 -11.17 0.26 -5.00
N GLU A 122 -11.37 0.37 -6.32
CA GLU A 122 -11.30 1.66 -7.04
C GLU A 122 -12.27 2.70 -6.48
N ASN A 123 -13.51 2.29 -6.17
CA ASN A 123 -14.51 3.18 -5.60
C ASN A 123 -14.11 3.68 -4.22
N PHE A 124 -13.54 2.80 -3.38
CA PHE A 124 -13.03 3.18 -2.07
C PHE A 124 -11.80 4.10 -2.18
N MET A 125 -10.89 3.82 -3.11
CA MET A 125 -9.68 4.62 -3.33
C MET A 125 -9.94 5.93 -4.07
N GLU A 126 -11.14 6.10 -4.66
CA GLU A 126 -11.54 7.23 -5.50
C GLU A 126 -10.60 7.42 -6.72
N LYS A 127 -10.08 6.30 -7.23
CA LYS A 127 -9.05 6.25 -8.28
C LYS A 127 -9.19 4.98 -9.10
N LYS A 128 -8.83 5.04 -10.39
CA LYS A 128 -8.87 3.88 -11.30
C LYS A 128 -7.56 3.11 -11.28
N ALA A 129 -7.66 1.79 -11.34
CA ALA A 129 -6.49 0.95 -11.52
C ALA A 129 -6.02 1.03 -12.97
N GLU A 130 -4.71 1.07 -13.16
CA GLU A 130 -4.09 1.21 -14.47
C GLU A 130 -3.39 -0.09 -14.87
N PRO A 131 -3.39 -0.47 -16.16
CA PRO A 131 -2.70 -1.66 -16.62
C PRO A 131 -1.20 -1.54 -16.34
N ILE A 132 -0.58 -2.63 -15.88
CA ILE A 132 0.84 -2.67 -15.55
C ILE A 132 1.52 -3.89 -16.18
N GLN A 133 2.80 -3.74 -16.53
CA GLN A 133 3.68 -4.85 -16.86
C GLN A 133 4.78 -4.91 -15.81
N ILE A 134 4.96 -6.07 -15.19
CA ILE A 134 5.97 -6.29 -14.16
C ILE A 134 7.05 -7.18 -14.77
N TYR A 135 8.30 -6.71 -14.76
CA TYR A 135 9.42 -7.50 -15.26
C TYR A 135 9.50 -8.85 -14.52
N GLY A 136 9.58 -9.94 -15.29
CA GLY A 136 9.57 -11.30 -14.74
C GLY A 136 8.18 -11.90 -14.49
N ARG A 137 7.09 -11.17 -14.80
CA ARG A 137 5.71 -11.68 -14.79
C ARG A 137 5.05 -11.47 -16.14
N ASP A 138 4.93 -12.57 -16.90
CA ASP A 138 4.27 -12.58 -18.22
C ASP A 138 2.75 -12.78 -18.09
N GLU A 139 2.12 -12.07 -17.15
CA GLU A 139 0.70 -12.17 -16.89
C GLU A 139 -0.07 -11.09 -17.64
N GLU A 140 -0.90 -11.51 -18.60
CA GLU A 140 -1.85 -10.59 -19.23
C GLU A 140 -2.95 -10.15 -18.25
N GLY A 141 -3.41 -8.91 -18.40
CA GLY A 141 -4.54 -8.39 -17.64
C GLY A 141 -4.22 -8.03 -16.19
N LEU A 142 -2.96 -7.69 -15.87
CA LEU A 142 -2.59 -7.10 -14.59
C LEU A 142 -2.93 -5.62 -14.55
N TYR A 143 -3.55 -5.20 -13.44
CA TYR A 143 -3.84 -3.81 -13.14
C TYR A 143 -3.30 -3.45 -11.76
N SER A 144 -2.86 -2.21 -11.59
CA SER A 144 -2.33 -1.70 -10.33
C SER A 144 -3.08 -0.46 -9.85
N LEU A 145 -3.24 -0.33 -8.54
CA LEU A 145 -3.84 0.84 -7.91
C LEU A 145 -3.02 1.27 -6.70
N GLY A 146 -2.28 2.37 -6.86
CA GLY A 146 -1.42 2.93 -5.82
C GLY A 146 -2.18 3.83 -4.83
N GLY A 147 -1.84 3.69 -3.56
CA GLY A 147 -2.24 4.54 -2.44
C GLY A 147 -1.04 5.15 -1.71
N ARG A 148 -1.28 6.28 -1.03
CA ARG A 148 -0.26 7.04 -0.30
C ARG A 148 -0.56 7.05 1.19
N PHE A 149 0.48 6.92 2.02
CA PHE A 149 0.30 7.12 3.44
C PHE A 149 0.27 8.61 3.80
N THR A 150 -0.59 8.98 4.74
CA THR A 150 -0.75 10.37 5.17
C THR A 150 0.54 10.86 5.84
N ASN A 151 1.05 12.03 5.41
CA ASN A 151 2.27 12.65 5.94
C ASN A 151 3.53 11.78 5.81
N ALA A 152 3.59 10.92 4.80
CA ALA A 152 4.73 10.05 4.56
C ALA A 152 5.10 9.99 3.08
N ASP A 153 6.36 9.67 2.83
CA ASP A 153 6.92 9.57 1.48
C ASP A 153 6.72 8.18 0.87
N ASP A 154 6.24 7.20 1.64
CA ASP A 154 5.93 5.84 1.23
C ASP A 154 4.41 5.61 1.03
N GLY A 155 4.07 4.41 0.59
CA GLY A 155 2.70 4.04 0.28
C GLY A 155 2.58 2.55 -0.01
N PHE A 156 1.61 2.23 -0.86
CA PHE A 156 1.33 0.86 -1.25
C PHE A 156 0.69 0.81 -2.61
N PHE A 157 0.59 -0.37 -3.19
CA PHE A 157 -0.30 -0.62 -4.32
C PHE A 157 -0.99 -1.96 -4.20
N PHE A 158 -2.21 -2.02 -4.72
CA PHE A 158 -2.91 -3.27 -4.96
C PHE A 158 -2.65 -3.74 -6.39
N LEU A 159 -2.56 -5.05 -6.58
CA LEU A 159 -2.58 -5.68 -7.89
C LEU A 159 -3.86 -6.47 -8.09
N PHE A 160 -4.40 -6.35 -9.30
CA PHE A 160 -5.60 -7.05 -9.73
C PHE A 160 -5.30 -7.90 -10.95
N LYS A 161 -5.98 -9.03 -11.04
CA LYS A 161 -6.00 -9.89 -12.22
C LYS A 161 -7.42 -10.36 -12.48
N ASN A 162 -7.85 -10.29 -13.73
CA ASN A 162 -9.21 -10.66 -14.13
C ASN A 162 -10.30 -9.96 -13.28
N GLY A 163 -10.05 -8.71 -12.88
CA GLY A 163 -10.96 -7.90 -12.06
C GLY A 163 -11.05 -8.32 -10.59
N LYS A 164 -10.14 -9.17 -10.09
CA LYS A 164 -10.05 -9.59 -8.69
C LYS A 164 -8.75 -9.13 -8.05
N LEU A 165 -8.82 -8.77 -6.78
CA LEU A 165 -7.65 -8.42 -5.98
C LEU A 165 -6.78 -9.67 -5.77
N ILE A 166 -5.49 -9.57 -6.05
CA ILE A 166 -4.55 -10.69 -5.89
C ILE A 166 -3.41 -10.37 -4.94
N GLU A 167 -2.93 -9.11 -4.91
CA GLU A 167 -1.77 -8.76 -4.07
C GLU A 167 -1.89 -7.34 -3.50
N PHE A 168 -1.26 -7.13 -2.34
CA PHE A 168 -0.91 -5.84 -1.78
C PHE A 168 0.60 -5.77 -1.66
N HIS A 169 1.18 -4.63 -1.99
CA HIS A 169 2.62 -4.37 -1.90
C HIS A 169 2.86 -3.05 -1.18
N TYR A 170 3.76 -3.07 -0.20
CA TYR A 170 4.37 -1.86 0.33
C TYR A 170 5.33 -1.25 -0.71
N TRP A 171 5.39 0.07 -0.78
CA TRP A 171 6.33 0.78 -1.62
C TRP A 171 6.94 1.98 -0.88
N SER A 172 8.26 2.12 -0.93
CA SER A 172 8.98 3.32 -0.50
C SER A 172 9.78 3.89 -1.68
N PRO A 173 9.99 5.21 -1.73
CA PRO A 173 10.84 5.81 -2.74
C PRO A 173 12.31 5.40 -2.54
N CYS A 174 13.01 5.35 -3.66
CA CYS A 174 14.42 5.65 -3.75
C CYS A 174 14.52 7.12 -4.20
#